data_AF-A0A7W6T5M3-F1
#
_entry.id   AF-A0A7W6T5M3-F1
#
_cell.length_a   1.000
_cell.length_b   1.000
_cell.length_c   1.000
_cell.angle_alpha   90.00
_cell.angle_beta   90.00
_cell.angle_gamma   90.00
#
_symmetry.space_group_name_H-M   'P 1'
#
loop_
_entity.id
_entity.type
_entity.pdbx_description
1 polymer ?
#
loop_
_entity_poly.entity_id
_entity_poly.type
_entity_poly.pdbx_seq_one_letter_code
_entity_poly.pdbx_strand_id
1 'polypeptide(L)' 'MDRRTACLHQADAFREKAIADPEQHDRWIDEAIKWLERAMEAGRCAIVPAEDGDTGDVPEAAADAQLGLITRQ' A
#
# COMPACT_ATOMS: atom_id res chain seq x y z
N MET A 1 -4.11 -18.45 11.97
CA MET A 1 -3.62 -18.28 10.59
C MET A 1 -4.04 -16.93 10.09
N ASP A 2 -3.09 -16.13 9.60
CA ASP A 2 -3.33 -14.78 9.08
C ASP A 2 -4.04 -14.82 7.73
N ARG A 3 -5.05 -13.96 7.56
CA ARG A 3 -5.79 -13.81 6.30
C ARG A 3 -4.86 -13.49 5.13
N ARG A 4 -3.81 -12.70 5.37
CA ARG A 4 -2.77 -12.38 4.39
C ARG A 4 -2.06 -13.64 3.91
N THR A 5 -1.62 -14.48 4.84
CA THR A 5 -0.93 -15.75 4.53
C THR A 5 -1.83 -16.69 3.75
N ALA A 6 -3.11 -16.81 4.11
CA ALA A 6 -4.07 -17.62 3.35
C ALA A 6 -4.24 -17.15 1.90
N CYS A 7 -4.31 -15.83 1.67
CA CYS A 7 -4.43 -15.26 0.33
C CYS A 7 -3.16 -15.49 -0.52
N LEU A 8 -1.96 -15.40 0.10
CA LEU A 8 -0.70 -15.70 -0.58
C LEU A 8 -0.60 -17.16 -1.01
N HIS A 9 -0.99 -18.09 -0.14
CA HIS A 9 -1.05 -19.51 -0.48
C HIS A 9 -2.00 -19.81 -1.65
N GLN A 10 -3.16 -19.14 -1.69
CA GLN A 10 -4.08 -19.27 -2.82
C GLN A 10 -3.49 -18.73 -4.12
N ALA A 11 -2.84 -17.55 -4.10
CA ALA A 11 -2.19 -16.99 -5.28
C ALA A 11 -1.11 -17.92 -5.84
N ASP A 12 -0.31 -18.54 -4.97
CA ASP A 12 0.73 -19.49 -5.38
C ASP A 12 0.14 -20.76 -6.03
N ALA A 13 -0.94 -21.30 -5.46
CA ALA A 13 -1.64 -22.45 -6.04
C ALA A 13 -2.22 -22.15 -7.44
N PHE A 14 -2.65 -20.91 -7.72
CA PHE A 14 -3.08 -20.50 -9.06
C PHE A 14 -1.89 -20.33 -10.02
N ARG A 15 -0.74 -19.89 -9.51
CA ARG A 15 0.48 -19.80 -10.30
C ARG A 15 0.98 -21.17 -10.74
N GLU A 16 0.94 -22.18 -9.86
CA GLU A 16 1.23 -23.57 -10.22
C GLU A 16 0.29 -24.09 -11.31
N LYS A 17 -1.01 -23.77 -11.22
CA LYS A 17 -1.98 -24.11 -12.27
C LYS A 17 -1.70 -23.40 -13.58
N ALA A 18 -1.24 -22.14 -13.55
CA ALA A 18 -0.86 -21.42 -14.76
C ALA A 18 0.30 -22.11 -15.50
N ILE A 19 1.27 -22.65 -14.74
CA ILE A 19 2.42 -23.39 -15.30
C ILE A 19 1.95 -24.74 -15.89
N ALA A 20 0.99 -25.40 -15.23
CA ALA A 20 0.45 -26.69 -15.68
C ALA A 20 -0.48 -26.57 -16.89
N ASP A 21 -1.25 -25.47 -16.98
CA ASP A 21 -2.25 -25.23 -18.02
C ASP A 21 -1.94 -23.91 -18.78
N PRO A 22 -1.00 -23.94 -19.73
CA PRO A 22 -0.58 -22.75 -20.47
C PRO A 22 -1.71 -22.13 -21.32
N GLU A 23 -2.71 -22.91 -21.75
CA GLU A 23 -3.87 -22.43 -22.51
C GLU A 23 -4.77 -21.48 -21.69
N GLN A 24 -4.77 -21.64 -20.36
CA GLN A 24 -5.51 -20.79 -19.44
C GLN A 24 -4.58 -19.94 -18.57
N HIS A 25 -3.31 -19.83 -18.95
CA HIS A 25 -2.29 -19.14 -18.18
C HIS A 25 -2.73 -17.72 -17.79
N ASP A 26 -3.15 -16.91 -18.76
CA ASP A 26 -3.62 -15.54 -18.51
C ASP A 26 -4.75 -15.49 -17.47
N ARG A 27 -5.74 -16.38 -17.60
CA ARG A 27 -6.86 -16.48 -16.66
C ARG A 27 -6.40 -16.85 -15.25
N TRP A 28 -5.46 -17.78 -15.13
CA TRP A 28 -4.91 -18.17 -13.83
C TRP A 28 -4.06 -17.07 -13.20
N ILE A 29 -3.34 -16.29 -14.02
CA ILE A 29 -2.60 -15.10 -13.59
C ILE A 29 -3.56 -14.01 -13.10
N ASP A 30 -4.65 -13.72 -13.81
CA ASP A 30 -5.69 -12.79 -13.37
C ASP A 30 -6.26 -13.17 -12.00
N GLU A 31 -6.57 -14.45 -11.79
CA GLU A 31 -7.05 -14.93 -10.49
C GLU A 31 -5.99 -14.83 -9.40
N ALA A 32 -4.73 -15.14 -9.69
CA ALA A 32 -3.62 -14.98 -8.75
C ALA A 32 -3.43 -13.51 -8.33
N ILE A 33 -3.56 -12.56 -9.27
CA ILE A 33 -3.47 -11.12 -9.01
C ILE A 33 -4.58 -10.68 -8.05
N LYS A 34 -5.84 -11.11 -8.26
CA LYS A 34 -6.96 -10.81 -7.34
C LYS A 34 -6.68 -11.29 -5.91
N TRP A 35 -6.05 -12.45 -5.75
CA TRP A 35 -5.65 -12.96 -4.43
C TRP A 35 -4.52 -12.15 -3.80
N LEU A 36 -3.55 -11.69 -4.59
CA LEU A 36 -2.48 -10.79 -4.12
C LEU A 36 -3.04 -9.42 -3.68
N GLU A 37 -3.99 -8.87 -4.41
CA GLU A 37 -4.67 -7.62 -4.05
C GLU A 37 -5.40 -7.74 -2.70
N ARG A 38 -6.15 -8.83 -2.50
CA ARG A 38 -6.80 -9.15 -1.21
C ARG A 38 -5.78 -9.36 -0.09
N ALA A 39 -4.64 -9.97 -0.38
CA ALA A 39 -3.56 -10.16 0.59
C ALA A 39 -2.98 -8.80 1.05
N MET A 40 -2.79 -7.87 0.12
CA MET A 40 -2.33 -6.51 0.43
C MET A 40 -3.36 -5.74 1.26
N GLU A 41 -4.64 -5.87 0.94
CA GLU A 41 -5.72 -5.21 1.68
C GLU A 41 -5.85 -5.77 3.11
N ALA A 42 -5.75 -7.09 3.27
CA ALA A 42 -5.67 -7.73 4.58
C ALA A 42 -4.43 -7.32 5.38
N GLY A 43 -3.32 -7.02 4.69
CA GLY A 43 -2.09 -6.49 5.29
C GLY A 43 -2.20 -5.01 5.70
N ARG A 44 -2.95 -4.19 4.95
CA ARG A 44 -3.17 -2.77 5.28
C ARG A 44 -3.92 -2.59 6.60
N CYS A 45 -4.87 -3.47 6.93
CA CYS A 45 -5.53 -3.45 8.23
C CYS A 45 -4.60 -3.75 9.42
N ALA A 46 -3.37 -4.21 9.19
CA ALA A 46 -2.40 -4.48 10.25
C ALA A 46 -1.41 -3.32 10.50
N ILE A 47 -1.39 -2.26 9.66
CA ILE A 47 -0.34 -1.21 9.70
C ILE A 47 -0.91 0.23 9.79
N VAL A 48 -2.07 0.44 10.41
CA VAL A 48 -2.54 1.82 10.67
C VAL A 48 -2.97 1.96 12.14
N PRO A 49 -2.16 2.53 13.03
CA PRO A 49 -2.69 3.42 14.04
C PRO A 49 -3.14 4.68 13.31
N ALA A 50 -4.44 4.78 13.06
CA ALA A 50 -5.05 6.03 12.65
C ALA A 50 -5.08 6.89 13.92
N GLU A 51 -4.07 7.72 14.10
CA GLU A 51 -4.24 8.90 14.95
C GLU A 51 -5.09 9.89 14.15
N ASP A 52 -6.40 9.70 14.29
CA ASP A 52 -7.40 10.68 13.94
C ASP A 52 -7.28 11.82 14.95
N GLY A 53 -6.76 12.94 14.49
CA GLY A 53 -6.55 14.17 15.26
C GLY A 53 -6.92 15.38 14.42
N ASP A 54 -8.10 15.36 13.82
CA ASP A 54 -8.77 16.58 13.37
C ASP A 54 -9.21 17.37 14.61
N THR A 55 -8.48 18.45 14.92
CA THR A 55 -9.03 19.60 15.62
C THR A 55 -8.32 20.81 15.07
N GLY A 56 -9.08 21.61 14.32
CA GLY A 56 -8.57 22.73 13.55
C GLY A 56 -7.89 23.81 14.39
N ASP A 57 -7.02 24.55 13.71
CA ASP A 57 -7.05 26.01 13.65
C ASP A 57 -6.01 26.45 12.61
N VAL A 58 -6.46 27.13 11.56
CA VAL A 58 -5.57 28.04 10.84
C VAL A 58 -5.59 29.35 11.63
N PRO A 59 -4.42 29.85 12.03
CA PRO A 59 -4.14 31.24 11.69
C PRO A 59 -2.79 31.39 11.01
N GLU A 60 -2.89 31.96 9.82
CA GLU A 60 -1.98 32.97 9.26
C GLU A 60 -1.32 33.87 10.32
N ALA A 61 -0.09 34.31 10.00
CA ALA A 61 0.71 35.38 10.62
C ALA A 61 1.80 34.97 11.64
N ALA A 62 3.04 34.81 11.14
CA ALA A 62 4.23 35.57 11.55
C ALA A 62 5.55 34.81 11.27
N ALA A 63 6.16 35.07 10.12
CA ALA A 63 7.62 35.00 9.94
C ALA A 63 8.04 35.90 8.77
N ASP A 64 7.64 37.16 8.83
CA ASP A 64 8.45 38.25 8.29
C ASP A 64 9.70 38.40 9.18
N ALA A 65 10.82 38.78 8.57
CA ALA A 65 12.16 38.93 9.13
C ALA A 65 13.02 37.66 9.28
N GLN A 66 13.63 37.22 8.17
CA GLN A 66 15.09 37.04 8.12
C GLN A 66 15.61 37.12 6.67
N LEU A 67 15.37 38.28 6.06
CA LEU A 67 16.15 38.75 4.92
C LEU A 67 17.32 39.56 5.49
N GLY A 68 18.48 38.93 5.61
CA GLY A 68 19.72 39.62 5.97
C GLY A 68 20.84 38.66 6.37
N LEU A 69 21.94 38.70 5.61
CA LEU A 69 23.25 38.08 5.87
C LEU A 69 23.45 36.62 5.44
N ILE A 70 23.50 36.36 4.13
CA ILE A 70 24.62 35.60 3.52
C ILE A 70 24.68 35.88 2.00
N THR A 71 24.98 37.12 1.65
CA THR A 71 25.70 37.42 0.41
C THR A 71 26.75 38.45 0.80
N ARG A 72 27.94 37.96 1.13
CA ARG A 72 29.13 38.79 1.23
C ARG A 72 30.22 38.12 0.40
N GLN A 73 30.47 38.78 -0.73
CA GLN A 73 31.68 38.90 -1.55
C GLN A 73 32.79 37.87 -1.36
#